data_AF-A0A928EJK4-F1
#
_entry.id   AF-A0A928EJK4-F1
#
_cell.length_a   1.000
_cell.length_b   1.000
_cell.length_c   1.000
_cell.angle_alpha   90.00
_cell.angle_beta   90.00
_cell.angle_gamma   90.00
#
_symmetry.space_group_name_H-M   'P 1'
#
loop_
_entity.id
_entity.type
_entity.pdbx_description
1 polymer ?
#
loop_
_entity_poly.entity_id
_entity_poly.type
_entity_poly.pdbx_seq_one_letter_code
_entity_poly.pdbx_strand_id
1 'polypeptide(L)'
;MPQRIEDFTPPLTRLPDGTIKQLNPFSGTEVWTVPGRANRPLDQVPQNPQQVEELGRNCAFCWDRILETPPEKARIVRDGDDARIVRDIPVDDLAEPWEFRRIPNLFEIVPFAYWTQNYDYRMPVACRERMDRYIADPAGRAHVMSVLRQKAFASRMSEAQWDALPENERVEMAASFFGGGHDLIVARRHFVDGAADTSQLASSGTLTPQEHQWYMRLTIDAMRDLYEKNRYAKYVQVFQNWLKPAGASFDHLHKQLVAIDERSVNSRVEVPKARANPNYFNEAGPDYAASQNLVIAENRHAVAIAGFGHRYPTLEVWSRSAACQPWDHSPSEIRDVSDLVHAMHAATGTHIPTNEEWYSRPMDVDVPIPWRILIKWRTSTLAGFEGGTKIYVNTIDPWSLRDRVVPRLLELRAEGKLASGINIATECSCRVNSLRYNPNLQ
;
A
#
# COMPACT_ATOMS: atom_id res chain seq x y z
N MET A 1 -20.77 -5.93 29.58
CA MET A 1 -21.51 -6.79 28.62
C MET A 1 -20.89 -6.58 27.25
N PRO A 2 -20.75 -7.62 26.40
CA PRO A 2 -20.32 -7.41 25.02
C PRO A 2 -21.34 -6.49 24.33
N GLN A 3 -20.86 -5.43 23.68
CA GLN A 3 -21.70 -4.52 22.89
C GLN A 3 -22.25 -5.30 21.69
N ARG A 4 -23.56 -5.32 21.51
CA ARG A 4 -24.21 -5.95 20.34
C ARG A 4 -24.24 -4.97 19.18
N ILE A 5 -24.46 -5.46 17.95
CA ILE A 5 -24.68 -4.59 16.78
C ILE A 5 -25.76 -3.53 17.03
N GLU A 6 -26.80 -3.90 17.79
CA GLU A 6 -27.94 -3.04 18.15
C GLU A 6 -27.52 -1.82 19.01
N ASP A 7 -26.34 -1.86 19.62
CA ASP A 7 -25.77 -0.76 20.41
C ASP A 7 -24.91 0.21 19.56
N PHE A 8 -24.70 -0.06 18.26
CA PHE A 8 -23.98 0.86 17.38
C PHE A 8 -24.89 1.96 16.84
N THR A 9 -24.39 3.20 16.89
CA THR A 9 -24.89 4.24 15.99
C THR A 9 -24.76 3.74 14.54
N PRO A 10 -25.85 3.68 13.77
CA PRO A 10 -25.82 3.14 12.41
C PRO A 10 -24.73 3.82 11.56
N PRO A 11 -23.79 3.05 10.97
CA PRO A 11 -22.72 3.62 10.14
C PRO A 11 -23.21 4.46 8.96
N LEU A 12 -24.42 4.21 8.45
CA LEU A 12 -25.05 4.96 7.38
C LEU A 12 -26.46 5.41 7.78
N THR A 13 -26.75 6.69 7.58
CA THR A 13 -28.08 7.28 7.80
C THR A 13 -28.45 8.16 6.60
N ARG A 14 -29.58 7.87 5.94
CA ARG A 14 -30.14 8.68 4.86
C ARG A 14 -31.21 9.63 5.42
N LEU A 15 -31.03 10.92 5.18
CA LEU A 15 -31.96 11.96 5.59
C LEU A 15 -33.02 12.25 4.50
N PRO A 16 -34.17 12.87 4.84
CA PRO A 16 -35.24 13.15 3.89
C PRO A 16 -34.83 14.04 2.71
N ASP A 17 -33.83 14.91 2.89
CA ASP A 17 -33.29 15.78 1.85
C ASP A 17 -32.35 15.04 0.88
N GLY A 18 -32.08 13.75 1.13
CA GLY A 18 -31.15 12.92 0.38
C GLY A 18 -29.71 12.94 0.91
N THR A 19 -29.42 13.72 1.96
CA THR A 19 -28.09 13.73 2.58
C THR A 19 -27.80 12.37 3.23
N ILE A 20 -26.61 11.83 2.97
CA ILE A 20 -26.10 10.62 3.62
C ILE A 20 -25.10 11.03 4.69
N LYS A 21 -25.42 10.74 5.95
CA LYS A 21 -24.46 10.82 7.06
C LYS A 21 -23.81 9.46 7.27
N GLN A 22 -22.50 9.46 7.39
CA GLN A 22 -21.69 8.27 7.55
C GLN A 22 -20.83 8.40 8.80
N LEU A 23 -20.71 7.33 9.56
CA LEU A 23 -19.80 7.19 10.71
C LEU A 23 -18.94 5.95 10.49
N ASN A 24 -17.62 6.13 10.43
CA ASN A 24 -16.73 4.99 10.31
C ASN A 24 -16.63 4.27 11.66
N PRO A 25 -17.00 2.98 11.75
CA PRO A 25 -16.99 2.28 13.02
C PRO A 25 -15.56 2.11 13.55
N PHE A 26 -14.56 1.97 12.67
CA PHE A 26 -13.16 1.71 13.05
C PHE A 26 -12.41 2.95 13.51
N SER A 27 -12.63 4.10 12.87
CA SER A 27 -11.92 5.36 13.18
C SER A 27 -12.75 6.40 13.93
N GLY A 28 -14.08 6.27 13.95
CA GLY A 28 -14.99 7.31 14.43
C GLY A 28 -15.09 8.53 13.51
N THR A 29 -14.60 8.43 12.27
CA THR A 29 -14.65 9.52 11.29
C THR A 29 -16.09 9.78 10.84
N GLU A 30 -16.49 11.05 10.84
CA GLU A 30 -17.80 11.49 10.33
C GLU A 30 -17.68 12.04 8.92
N VAL A 31 -18.61 11.65 8.04
CA VAL A 31 -18.60 12.04 6.62
C VAL A 31 -20.02 12.29 6.14
N TRP A 32 -20.22 13.38 5.41
CA TRP A 32 -21.50 13.72 4.80
C TRP A 32 -21.41 13.68 3.28
N THR A 33 -22.38 13.05 2.63
CA THR A 33 -22.60 13.18 1.19
C THR A 33 -23.88 13.96 0.98
N VAL A 34 -23.75 15.20 0.49
CA VAL A 34 -24.86 16.14 0.32
C VAL A 34 -25.25 16.20 -1.17
N PRO A 35 -26.53 16.09 -1.53
CA PRO A 35 -26.99 16.22 -2.90
C PRO A 35 -26.53 17.53 -3.57
N GLY A 36 -26.30 17.48 -4.88
CA GLY A 36 -25.87 18.65 -5.67
C GLY A 36 -24.36 18.94 -5.65
N ARG A 37 -23.56 18.27 -4.81
CA ARG A 37 -22.09 18.38 -4.85
C ARG A 37 -21.39 17.39 -5.81
N ALA A 38 -22.14 16.56 -6.52
CA ALA A 38 -21.64 15.42 -7.28
C ALA A 38 -20.94 15.74 -8.64
N ASN A 39 -20.79 17.02 -9.03
CA ASN A 39 -20.44 17.39 -10.41
C ASN A 39 -18.95 17.68 -10.66
N ARG A 40 -18.02 17.12 -9.88
CA ARG A 40 -16.58 17.28 -10.15
C ARG A 40 -16.02 16.08 -10.93
N PRO A 41 -15.23 16.29 -12.00
CA PRO A 41 -14.48 15.22 -12.64
C PRO A 41 -13.57 14.51 -11.63
N LEU A 42 -13.57 13.17 -11.67
CA LEU A 42 -12.74 12.34 -10.78
C LEU A 42 -11.36 12.08 -11.39
N ASP A 43 -11.33 11.91 -12.70
CA ASP A 43 -10.15 11.54 -13.46
C ASP A 43 -9.26 12.75 -13.71
N GLN A 44 -7.96 12.55 -13.55
CA GLN A 44 -6.93 13.51 -13.93
C GLN A 44 -6.21 13.02 -15.18
N VAL A 45 -6.94 13.01 -16.29
CA VAL A 45 -6.36 12.72 -17.59
C VAL A 45 -5.32 13.80 -17.90
N PRO A 46 -4.07 13.44 -18.25
CA PRO A 46 -3.06 14.40 -18.65
C PRO A 46 -3.56 15.27 -19.82
N GLN A 47 -3.48 16.59 -19.69
CA GLN A 47 -4.04 17.50 -20.69
C GLN A 47 -3.24 17.55 -22.00
N ASN A 48 -1.96 17.18 -21.97
CA ASN A 48 -1.05 17.16 -23.12
C ASN A 48 -0.05 16.00 -22.97
N PRO A 49 -0.44 14.75 -23.26
CA PRO A 49 0.49 13.64 -23.22
C PRO A 49 1.58 13.82 -24.28
N GLN A 50 2.82 13.50 -23.92
CA GLN A 50 3.97 13.56 -24.83
C GLN A 50 4.29 12.16 -25.34
N GLN A 51 4.87 12.07 -26.53
CA GLN A 51 5.38 10.80 -27.03
C GLN A 51 6.47 10.27 -26.09
N VAL A 52 6.45 8.98 -25.79
CA VAL A 52 7.52 8.35 -25.02
C VAL A 52 8.72 8.09 -25.94
N GLU A 53 9.80 8.84 -25.76
CA GLU A 53 11.02 8.72 -26.59
C GLU A 53 11.89 7.53 -26.17
N GLU A 54 12.14 7.37 -24.86
CA GLU A 54 12.96 6.28 -24.30
C GLU A 54 12.24 5.61 -23.12
N LEU A 55 11.79 4.37 -23.31
CA LEU A 55 11.24 3.55 -22.24
C LEU A 55 12.32 3.19 -21.23
N GLY A 56 12.07 3.42 -19.95
CA GLY A 56 12.95 2.94 -18.88
C GLY A 56 13.97 3.95 -18.35
N ARG A 57 13.85 5.24 -18.69
CA ARG A 57 14.77 6.29 -18.21
C ARG A 57 14.08 7.54 -17.63
N ASN A 58 12.75 7.52 -17.55
CA ASN A 58 11.93 8.69 -17.20
C ASN A 58 12.14 9.19 -15.76
N CYS A 59 12.49 8.31 -14.82
CA CYS A 59 12.81 8.69 -13.45
C CYS A 59 13.84 7.72 -12.83
N ALA A 60 14.35 8.06 -11.65
CA ALA A 60 15.35 7.26 -10.92
C ALA A 60 14.91 5.82 -10.61
N PHE A 61 13.61 5.53 -10.62
CA PHE A 61 13.07 4.19 -10.38
C PHE A 61 13.05 3.29 -11.61
N CYS A 62 13.26 3.87 -12.80
CA CYS A 62 13.21 3.12 -14.04
C CYS A 62 14.41 2.17 -14.16
N TRP A 63 14.20 1.08 -14.91
CA TRP A 63 15.12 -0.07 -14.91
C TRP A 63 16.52 0.23 -15.45
N ASP A 64 16.67 1.19 -16.37
CA ASP A 64 17.97 1.61 -16.92
C ASP A 64 18.68 2.66 -16.03
N ARG A 65 18.04 3.10 -14.94
CA ARG A 65 18.59 4.05 -13.96
C ARG A 65 18.79 3.42 -12.59
N ILE A 66 19.00 2.11 -12.56
CA ILE A 66 19.10 1.28 -11.35
C ILE A 66 20.11 1.81 -10.31
N LEU A 67 21.22 2.40 -10.77
CA LEU A 67 22.29 2.95 -9.92
C LEU A 67 21.98 4.33 -9.31
N GLU A 68 20.78 4.88 -9.55
CA GLU A 68 20.31 6.13 -8.92
C GLU A 68 19.45 5.88 -7.67
N THR A 69 19.25 4.62 -7.32
CA THR A 69 18.53 4.19 -6.11
C THR A 69 19.47 3.51 -5.14
N PRO A 70 19.24 3.57 -3.81
CA PRO A 70 20.09 2.85 -2.87
C PRO A 70 20.18 1.34 -3.20
N PRO A 71 21.28 0.66 -2.83
CA PRO A 71 21.46 -0.76 -3.10
C PRO A 71 20.27 -1.61 -2.69
N GLU A 72 19.72 -2.35 -3.63
CA GLU A 72 18.52 -3.15 -3.42
C GLU A 72 18.74 -4.27 -2.41
N LYS A 73 17.73 -4.49 -1.56
CA LYS A 73 17.71 -5.54 -0.54
C LYS A 73 17.26 -6.88 -1.12
N ALA A 74 16.33 -6.84 -2.07
CA ALA A 74 15.77 -8.00 -2.72
C ALA A 74 15.07 -7.62 -4.04
N ARG A 75 14.79 -8.61 -4.88
CA ARG A 75 14.01 -8.45 -6.12
C ARG A 75 13.17 -9.68 -6.43
N ILE A 76 12.16 -9.50 -7.27
CA ILE A 76 11.43 -10.58 -7.94
C ILE A 76 12.11 -10.86 -9.29
N VAL A 77 12.45 -12.12 -9.53
CA VAL A 77 12.98 -12.62 -10.81
C VAL A 77 12.07 -13.73 -11.30
N ARG A 78 11.66 -13.69 -12.58
CA ARG A 78 10.82 -14.73 -13.19
C ARG A 78 11.50 -16.09 -13.14
N ASP A 79 10.71 -17.13 -12.91
CA ASP A 79 11.13 -18.52 -12.82
C ASP A 79 10.02 -19.41 -13.41
N GLY A 80 10.13 -19.70 -14.71
CA GLY A 80 9.05 -20.33 -15.49
C GLY A 80 7.78 -19.47 -15.49
N ASP A 81 6.66 -20.08 -15.09
CA ASP A 81 5.34 -19.44 -15.00
C ASP A 81 5.13 -18.66 -13.68
N ASP A 82 6.06 -18.74 -12.74
CA ASP A 82 6.06 -17.96 -11.49
C ASP A 82 7.33 -17.08 -11.42
N ALA A 83 7.71 -16.69 -10.22
CA ALA A 83 8.90 -15.92 -9.92
C ALA A 83 9.39 -16.29 -8.51
N ARG A 84 10.63 -15.91 -8.21
CA ARG A 84 11.24 -16.10 -6.89
C ARG A 84 11.78 -14.78 -6.35
N ILE A 85 11.86 -14.69 -5.02
CA ILE A 85 12.56 -13.59 -4.35
C ILE A 85 14.05 -13.92 -4.30
N VAL A 86 14.87 -12.99 -4.77
CA VAL A 86 16.34 -13.08 -4.69
C VAL A 86 16.83 -11.93 -3.82
N ARG A 87 17.82 -12.17 -2.96
CA ARG A 87 18.34 -11.21 -1.98
C ARG A 87 19.80 -10.93 -2.21
N ASP A 88 20.28 -9.84 -1.61
CA ASP A 88 21.70 -9.51 -1.49
C ASP A 88 22.43 -9.49 -2.84
N ILE A 89 21.78 -8.93 -3.87
CA ILE A 89 22.27 -8.87 -5.24
C ILE A 89 23.57 -8.05 -5.28
N PRO A 90 24.68 -8.61 -5.80
CA PRO A 90 25.92 -7.86 -6.00
C PRO A 90 25.73 -6.78 -7.08
N VAL A 91 26.63 -5.80 -7.12
CA VAL A 91 26.54 -4.68 -8.06
C VAL A 91 26.56 -5.15 -9.53
N ASP A 92 27.34 -6.18 -9.85
CA ASP A 92 27.49 -6.72 -11.20
C ASP A 92 26.21 -7.36 -11.75
N ASP A 93 25.38 -7.91 -10.86
CA ASP A 93 24.12 -8.58 -11.22
C ASP A 93 22.94 -7.59 -11.29
N LEU A 94 23.19 -6.28 -11.09
CA LEU A 94 22.11 -5.29 -11.10
C LEU A 94 21.43 -5.16 -12.47
N ALA A 95 22.15 -5.43 -13.56
CA ALA A 95 21.61 -5.40 -14.92
C ALA A 95 20.67 -6.57 -15.24
N GLU A 96 20.72 -7.65 -14.45
CA GLU A 96 19.89 -8.84 -14.69
C GLU A 96 18.40 -8.53 -14.62
N PRO A 97 17.54 -9.14 -15.47
CA PRO A 97 16.11 -8.86 -15.49
C PRO A 97 15.42 -9.06 -14.13
N TRP A 98 14.49 -8.16 -13.82
CA TRP A 98 13.73 -8.14 -12.58
C TRP A 98 12.34 -7.54 -12.80
N GLU A 99 11.35 -7.97 -12.02
CA GLU A 99 9.97 -7.45 -12.12
C GLU A 99 9.67 -6.37 -11.09
N PHE A 100 10.14 -6.60 -9.86
CA PHE A 100 10.01 -5.66 -8.74
C PHE A 100 11.27 -5.67 -7.89
N ARG A 101 11.64 -4.53 -7.31
CA ARG A 101 12.77 -4.40 -6.38
C ARG A 101 12.33 -3.86 -5.05
N ARG A 102 12.95 -4.36 -3.98
CA ARG A 102 12.92 -3.77 -2.65
C ARG A 102 14.18 -2.93 -2.46
N ILE A 103 14.02 -1.63 -2.37
CA ILE A 103 15.12 -0.69 -2.13
C ILE A 103 14.88 0.10 -0.84
N PRO A 104 15.94 0.54 -0.13
CA PRO A 104 15.81 1.54 0.93
C PRO A 104 15.22 2.84 0.40
N ASN A 105 14.41 3.52 1.20
CA ASN A 105 14.00 4.88 0.90
C ASN A 105 15.15 5.86 1.19
N LEU A 106 15.46 6.73 0.22
CA LEU A 106 16.54 7.71 0.35
C LEU A 106 16.26 8.73 1.47
N PHE A 107 14.99 9.09 1.67
CA PHE A 107 14.49 10.04 2.67
C PHE A 107 13.57 9.31 3.65
N GLU A 108 14.18 8.64 4.62
CA GLU A 108 13.48 7.87 5.64
C GLU A 108 12.51 8.73 6.46
N ILE A 109 11.30 8.22 6.76
CA ILE A 109 10.37 8.89 7.69
C ILE A 109 10.87 8.72 9.13
N VAL A 110 11.25 7.49 9.48
CA VAL A 110 11.95 7.17 10.73
C VAL A 110 13.37 6.74 10.34
N PRO A 111 14.37 7.63 10.45
CA PRO A 111 15.71 7.36 9.94
C PRO A 111 16.44 6.30 10.77
N PHE A 112 17.40 5.60 10.17
CA PHE A 112 18.24 4.63 10.90
C PHE A 112 18.84 5.22 12.20
N ALA A 113 19.27 6.49 12.15
CA ALA A 113 19.81 7.21 13.30
C ALA A 113 18.83 7.28 14.49
N TYR A 114 17.52 7.41 14.23
CA TYR A 114 16.48 7.42 15.26
C TYR A 114 16.55 6.14 16.11
N TRP A 115 16.69 4.99 15.46
CA TRP A 115 16.77 3.71 16.15
C TRP A 115 18.08 3.56 16.92
N THR A 116 19.21 3.94 16.31
CA THR A 116 20.53 3.82 16.97
C THR A 116 20.63 4.71 18.23
N GLN A 117 20.10 5.95 18.16
CA GLN A 117 20.25 6.93 19.24
C GLN A 117 19.25 6.73 20.37
N ASN A 118 18.02 6.30 20.06
CA ASN A 118 16.95 6.19 21.07
C ASN A 118 16.82 4.77 21.65
N TYR A 119 17.31 3.75 20.95
CA TYR A 119 17.12 2.34 21.33
C TYR A 119 18.42 1.52 21.39
N ASP A 120 19.60 2.15 21.19
CA ASP A 120 20.88 1.44 20.98
C ASP A 120 20.73 0.32 19.93
N TYR A 121 19.89 0.55 18.92
CA TYR A 121 19.69 -0.41 17.85
C TYR A 121 20.99 -0.58 17.07
N ARG A 122 21.39 -1.83 16.86
CA ARG A 122 22.56 -2.18 16.06
C ARG A 122 22.11 -2.91 14.81
N MET A 123 22.67 -2.50 13.68
CA MET A 123 22.43 -3.19 12.41
C MET A 123 22.72 -4.69 12.56
N PRO A 124 21.78 -5.58 12.16
CA PRO A 124 21.99 -7.03 12.21
C PRO A 124 23.24 -7.45 11.45
N VAL A 125 23.89 -8.54 11.90
CA VAL A 125 25.16 -9.03 11.34
C VAL A 125 25.04 -9.27 9.83
N ALA A 126 24.00 -9.96 9.36
CA ALA A 126 23.79 -10.20 7.93
C ALA A 126 23.68 -8.90 7.10
N CYS A 127 23.04 -7.86 7.65
CA CYS A 127 22.96 -6.56 6.97
C CYS A 127 24.33 -5.86 6.92
N ARG A 128 25.15 -6.02 7.96
CA ARG A 128 26.53 -5.53 8.01
C ARG A 128 27.41 -6.24 7.00
N GLU A 129 27.38 -7.57 6.98
CA GLU A 129 28.14 -8.37 6.02
C GLU A 129 27.76 -8.06 4.57
N ARG A 130 26.47 -7.81 4.31
CA ARG A 130 26.01 -7.34 2.99
C ARG A 130 26.58 -5.96 2.66
N MET A 131 26.53 -5.00 3.59
CA MET A 131 27.11 -3.67 3.42
C MET A 131 28.61 -3.76 3.09
N ASP A 132 29.34 -4.52 3.90
CA ASP A 132 30.78 -4.67 3.76
C ASP A 132 31.15 -5.32 2.41
N ARG A 133 30.45 -6.40 2.01
CA ARG A 133 30.64 -7.03 0.70
C ARG A 133 30.33 -6.09 -0.46
N TYR A 134 29.23 -5.33 -0.38
CA TYR A 134 28.82 -4.41 -1.46
C TYR A 134 29.80 -3.24 -1.62
N ILE A 135 30.37 -2.73 -0.52
CA ILE A 135 31.33 -1.62 -0.54
C ILE A 135 32.76 -2.09 -0.83
N ALA A 136 33.09 -3.36 -0.57
CA ALA A 136 34.39 -3.93 -0.94
C ALA A 136 34.59 -3.98 -2.47
N ASP A 137 33.50 -4.08 -3.23
CA ASP A 137 33.50 -3.96 -4.68
C ASP A 137 33.71 -2.49 -5.12
N PRO A 138 34.68 -2.17 -5.99
CA PRO A 138 34.88 -0.80 -6.48
C PRO A 138 33.65 -0.18 -7.14
N ALA A 139 32.89 -0.93 -7.94
CA ALA A 139 31.67 -0.46 -8.58
C ALA A 139 30.56 -0.27 -7.55
N GLY A 140 30.46 -1.17 -6.57
CA GLY A 140 29.49 -1.06 -5.47
C GLY A 140 29.77 0.14 -4.55
N ARG A 141 31.05 0.40 -4.24
CA ARG A 141 31.48 1.61 -3.53
C ARG A 141 31.14 2.88 -4.30
N ALA A 142 31.44 2.92 -5.60
CA ALA A 142 31.14 4.07 -6.45
C ALA A 142 29.63 4.34 -6.50
N HIS A 143 28.82 3.29 -6.61
CA HIS A 143 27.37 3.39 -6.56
C HIS A 143 26.88 3.98 -5.21
N VAL A 144 27.31 3.40 -4.08
CA VAL A 144 26.92 3.91 -2.75
C VAL A 144 27.33 5.37 -2.56
N MET A 145 28.56 5.74 -2.93
CA MET A 145 29.05 7.12 -2.81
C MET A 145 28.27 8.10 -3.69
N SER A 146 27.91 7.70 -4.90
CA SER A 146 27.07 8.50 -5.80
C SER A 146 25.70 8.79 -5.17
N VAL A 147 25.02 7.77 -4.65
CA VAL A 147 23.70 7.91 -4.02
C VAL A 147 23.78 8.73 -2.72
N LEU A 148 24.84 8.55 -1.91
CA LEU A 148 25.05 9.38 -0.72
C LEU A 148 25.27 10.85 -1.07
N ARG A 149 26.07 11.15 -2.10
CA ARG A 149 26.31 12.53 -2.57
C ARG A 149 25.00 13.17 -3.05
N GLN A 150 24.20 12.43 -3.82
CA GLN A 150 22.87 12.89 -4.25
C GLN A 150 21.96 13.20 -3.06
N LYS A 151 21.92 12.31 -2.05
CA LYS A 151 21.16 12.52 -0.80
C LYS A 151 21.64 13.77 -0.07
N ALA A 152 22.95 13.93 0.10
CA ALA A 152 23.54 15.06 0.80
C ALA A 152 23.14 16.40 0.17
N PHE A 153 23.24 16.49 -1.16
CA PHE A 153 22.89 17.71 -1.90
C PHE A 153 21.39 18.00 -1.87
N ALA A 154 20.55 16.97 -1.99
CA ALA A 154 19.11 17.10 -1.82
C ALA A 154 18.73 17.54 -0.39
N SER A 155 19.52 17.19 0.61
CA SER A 155 19.43 17.66 2.00
C SER A 155 20.13 18.99 2.26
N ARG A 156 20.47 19.76 1.21
CA ARG A 156 21.09 21.10 1.25
C ARG A 156 22.52 21.16 1.81
N MET A 157 23.25 20.05 1.82
CA MET A 157 24.71 20.06 2.04
C MET A 157 25.41 20.63 0.81
N SER A 158 26.40 21.49 0.99
CA SER A 158 27.20 22.03 -0.12
C SER A 158 28.25 21.03 -0.60
N GLU A 159 28.74 21.21 -1.82
CA GLU A 159 29.83 20.40 -2.38
C GLU A 159 31.10 20.49 -1.53
N ALA A 160 31.48 21.71 -1.08
CA ALA A 160 32.63 21.90 -0.21
C ALA A 160 32.48 21.17 1.15
N GLN A 161 31.27 21.13 1.71
CA GLN A 161 31.00 20.37 2.95
C GLN A 161 31.13 18.86 2.70
N TRP A 162 30.56 18.36 1.60
CA TRP A 162 30.68 16.96 1.22
C TRP A 162 32.14 16.56 1.02
N ASP A 163 32.90 17.35 0.25
CA ASP A 163 34.30 17.08 -0.09
C ASP A 163 35.23 17.15 1.13
N ALA A 164 34.86 17.92 2.16
CA ALA A 164 35.58 17.98 3.42
C ALA A 164 35.34 16.77 4.34
N LEU A 165 34.25 16.01 4.15
CA LEU A 165 33.99 14.81 4.97
C LEU A 165 35.03 13.72 4.69
N PRO A 166 35.68 13.17 5.74
CA PRO A 166 36.51 11.98 5.60
C PRO A 166 35.74 10.82 4.97
N GLU A 167 36.41 10.02 4.15
CA GLU A 167 35.74 8.94 3.43
C GLU A 167 35.12 7.89 4.37
N ASN A 168 35.75 7.60 5.51
CA ASN A 168 35.20 6.71 6.53
C ASN A 168 33.85 7.23 7.08
N GLU A 169 33.71 8.54 7.30
CA GLU A 169 32.45 9.13 7.74
C GLU A 169 31.37 9.01 6.65
N ARG A 170 31.74 9.21 5.38
CA ARG A 170 30.82 8.98 4.25
C ARG A 170 30.37 7.52 4.17
N VAL A 171 31.29 6.56 4.37
CA VAL A 171 30.95 5.13 4.42
C VAL A 171 29.98 4.83 5.58
N GLU A 172 30.19 5.41 6.75
CA GLU A 172 29.29 5.21 7.90
C GLU A 172 27.85 5.68 7.61
N MET A 173 27.67 6.76 6.83
CA MET A 173 26.35 7.22 6.39
C MET A 173 25.60 6.18 5.55
N ALA A 174 26.31 5.28 4.86
CA ALA A 174 25.71 4.21 4.07
C ALA A 174 24.95 3.20 4.92
N ALA A 175 25.16 3.13 6.24
CA ALA A 175 24.43 2.22 7.13
C ALA A 175 22.91 2.36 6.99
N SER A 176 22.40 3.56 6.69
CA SER A 176 20.97 3.78 6.42
C SER A 176 20.44 2.99 5.22
N PHE A 177 21.26 2.69 4.21
CA PHE A 177 20.87 1.89 3.04
C PHE A 177 20.81 0.38 3.35
N PHE A 178 21.46 -0.08 4.41
CA PHE A 178 21.54 -1.51 4.71
C PHE A 178 20.74 -1.89 5.97
N GLY A 179 20.68 -1.00 6.96
CA GLY A 179 19.99 -1.20 8.24
C GLY A 179 18.71 -0.39 8.43
N GLY A 180 18.36 0.51 7.50
CA GLY A 180 17.17 1.38 7.60
C GLY A 180 15.84 0.62 7.57
N GLY A 181 14.82 1.21 8.21
CA GLY A 181 13.48 0.64 8.40
C GLY A 181 12.40 1.22 7.48
N HIS A 182 12.77 2.05 6.51
CA HIS A 182 11.88 2.61 5.50
C HIS A 182 12.27 2.07 4.12
N ASP A 183 11.45 1.21 3.53
CA ASP A 183 11.70 0.56 2.25
C ASP A 183 10.64 0.89 1.20
N LEU A 184 11.03 0.77 -0.07
CA LEU A 184 10.18 0.90 -1.24
C LEU A 184 10.13 -0.42 -2.00
N ILE A 185 8.96 -0.78 -2.52
CA ILE A 185 8.76 -1.87 -3.48
C ILE A 185 8.44 -1.25 -4.83
N VAL A 186 9.38 -1.29 -5.77
CA VAL A 186 9.37 -0.53 -7.02
C VAL A 186 9.19 -1.47 -8.20
N ALA A 187 8.26 -1.16 -9.10
CA ALA A 187 8.05 -1.93 -10.33
C ALA A 187 9.13 -1.64 -11.39
N ARG A 188 9.39 -2.59 -12.30
CA ARG A 188 10.31 -2.39 -13.44
C ARG A 188 9.83 -1.30 -14.39
N ARG A 189 8.52 -1.30 -14.65
CA ARG A 189 7.87 -0.49 -15.67
C ARG A 189 7.40 0.85 -15.12
N HIS A 190 7.70 1.92 -15.86
CA HIS A 190 7.11 3.25 -15.64
C HIS A 190 5.82 3.42 -16.44
N PHE A 191 5.86 3.01 -17.70
CA PHE A 191 4.71 2.94 -18.60
C PHE A 191 4.38 1.49 -18.93
N VAL A 192 3.16 1.22 -19.37
CA VAL A 192 2.80 -0.11 -19.90
C VAL A 192 3.66 -0.45 -21.12
N ASP A 193 3.82 -1.75 -21.39
CA ASP A 193 4.58 -2.20 -22.55
C ASP A 193 3.92 -1.71 -23.84
N GLY A 194 4.70 -1.10 -24.72
CA GLY A 194 4.21 -0.51 -25.97
C GLY A 194 3.47 0.83 -25.81
N ALA A 195 3.64 1.52 -24.69
CA ALA A 195 3.10 2.88 -24.51
C ALA A 195 3.54 3.83 -25.64
N ALA A 196 2.57 4.46 -26.28
CA ALA A 196 2.77 5.49 -27.29
C ALA A 196 3.04 6.86 -26.66
N ASP A 197 2.43 7.13 -25.51
CA ASP A 197 2.54 8.43 -24.84
C ASP A 197 2.57 8.34 -23.30
N THR A 198 2.90 9.47 -22.67
CA THR A 198 3.11 9.58 -21.23
C THR A 198 1.84 9.42 -20.37
N SER A 199 0.66 9.29 -20.97
CA SER A 199 -0.58 9.00 -20.21
C SER A 199 -0.71 7.51 -19.85
N GLN A 200 0.02 6.63 -20.52
CA GLN A 200 -0.12 5.18 -20.42
C GLN A 200 0.79 4.59 -19.31
N LEU A 201 0.63 5.12 -18.10
CA LEU A 201 1.40 4.71 -16.92
C LEU A 201 1.18 3.24 -16.55
N ALA A 202 2.25 2.57 -16.12
CA ALA A 202 2.15 1.30 -15.42
C ALA A 202 1.73 1.56 -13.97
N SER A 203 0.57 1.01 -13.58
CA SER A 203 -0.01 1.16 -12.26
C SER A 203 -0.41 -0.21 -11.69
N SER A 204 -0.81 -0.25 -10.43
CA SER A 204 -1.29 -1.47 -9.78
C SER A 204 -2.43 -2.15 -10.56
N GLY A 205 -3.29 -1.37 -11.22
CA GLY A 205 -4.42 -1.86 -12.00
C GLY A 205 -4.08 -2.24 -13.44
N THR A 206 -2.90 -1.88 -13.95
CA THR A 206 -2.46 -2.27 -15.32
C THR A 206 -1.53 -3.47 -15.32
N LEU A 207 -1.05 -3.91 -14.15
CA LEU A 207 -0.41 -5.21 -14.00
C LEU A 207 -1.36 -6.33 -14.41
N THR A 208 -0.82 -7.48 -14.81
CA THR A 208 -1.61 -8.72 -14.84
C THR A 208 -1.89 -9.21 -13.42
N PRO A 209 -2.92 -10.06 -13.19
CA PRO A 209 -3.15 -10.67 -11.87
C PRO A 209 -1.92 -11.40 -11.31
N GLN A 210 -1.13 -12.03 -12.17
CA GLN A 210 0.11 -12.72 -11.77
C GLN A 210 1.20 -11.75 -11.32
N GLU A 211 1.44 -10.67 -12.08
CA GLU A 211 2.41 -9.64 -11.71
C GLU A 211 2.02 -8.91 -10.43
N HIS A 212 0.72 -8.65 -10.24
CA HIS A 212 0.22 -8.06 -8.99
C HIS A 212 0.43 -9.02 -7.81
N GLN A 213 0.28 -10.34 -7.99
CA GLN A 213 0.60 -11.30 -6.95
C GLN A 213 2.09 -11.29 -6.59
N TRP A 214 3.00 -11.15 -7.55
CA TRP A 214 4.42 -11.00 -7.26
C TRP A 214 4.73 -9.72 -6.49
N TYR A 215 4.06 -8.62 -6.86
CA TYR A 215 4.18 -7.34 -6.18
C TYR A 215 3.76 -7.42 -4.70
N MET A 216 2.62 -8.08 -4.45
CA MET A 216 2.12 -8.37 -3.10
C MET A 216 3.07 -9.30 -2.33
N ARG A 217 3.59 -10.36 -2.97
CA ARG A 217 4.51 -11.32 -2.35
C ARG A 217 5.79 -10.64 -1.85
N LEU A 218 6.42 -9.79 -2.66
CA LEU A 218 7.61 -9.05 -2.23
C LEU A 218 7.30 -8.03 -1.13
N THR A 219 6.11 -7.43 -1.15
CA THR A 219 5.64 -6.51 -0.09
C THR A 219 5.45 -7.23 1.24
N ILE A 220 4.81 -8.40 1.24
CA ILE A 220 4.58 -9.22 2.44
C ILE A 220 5.92 -9.70 3.01
N ASP A 221 6.83 -10.16 2.14
CA ASP A 221 8.19 -10.54 2.52
C ASP A 221 8.95 -9.39 3.19
N ALA A 222 8.91 -8.21 2.58
CA ALA A 222 9.54 -7.01 3.12
C ALA A 222 8.97 -6.60 4.48
N MET A 223 7.64 -6.69 4.63
CA MET A 223 6.95 -6.37 5.88
C MET A 223 7.41 -7.29 7.02
N ARG A 224 7.47 -8.60 6.77
CA ARG A 224 7.95 -9.59 7.74
C ARG A 224 9.40 -9.32 8.14
N ASP A 225 10.27 -9.14 7.15
CA ASP A 225 11.71 -8.89 7.37
C ASP A 225 11.98 -7.62 8.19
N LEU A 226 11.17 -6.56 8.03
CA LEU A 226 11.29 -5.35 8.84
C LEU A 226 11.00 -5.60 10.33
N TYR A 227 10.00 -6.42 10.65
CA TYR A 227 9.73 -6.80 12.05
C TYR A 227 10.81 -7.72 12.62
N GLU A 228 11.28 -8.70 11.84
CA GLU A 228 12.32 -9.64 12.28
C GLU A 228 13.66 -8.94 12.57
N LYS A 229 14.00 -7.90 11.79
CA LYS A 229 15.27 -7.17 11.95
C LYS A 229 15.26 -6.14 13.07
N ASN A 230 14.12 -5.51 13.34
CA ASN A 230 14.02 -4.47 14.35
C ASN A 230 12.99 -4.83 15.42
N ARG A 231 13.48 -5.41 16.53
CA ARG A 231 12.65 -5.78 17.69
C ARG A 231 11.87 -4.62 18.33
N TYR A 232 12.27 -3.37 18.06
CA TYR A 232 11.61 -2.17 18.61
C TYR A 232 10.44 -1.69 17.75
N ALA A 233 10.33 -2.18 16.50
CA ALA A 233 9.20 -1.89 15.64
C ALA A 233 7.93 -2.55 16.18
N LYS A 234 6.95 -1.74 16.56
CA LYS A 234 5.63 -2.22 16.99
C LYS A 234 4.66 -2.37 15.82
N TYR A 235 4.89 -1.56 14.78
CA TYR A 235 4.06 -1.57 13.58
C TYR A 235 4.90 -1.29 12.34
N VAL A 236 4.55 -1.94 11.22
CA VAL A 236 5.06 -1.62 9.88
C VAL A 236 3.88 -1.15 9.05
N GLN A 237 3.86 0.13 8.69
CA GLN A 237 2.83 0.68 7.82
C GLN A 237 3.21 0.44 6.36
N VAL A 238 2.40 -0.35 5.66
CA VAL A 238 2.49 -0.53 4.20
C VAL A 238 1.49 0.41 3.52
N PHE A 239 1.95 1.18 2.54
CA PHE A 239 1.09 2.07 1.77
C PHE A 239 1.61 2.36 0.35
N GLN A 240 0.75 2.84 -0.53
CA GLN A 240 1.11 3.35 -1.85
C GLN A 240 0.37 4.66 -2.12
N ASN A 241 1.10 5.66 -2.62
CA ASN A 241 0.53 6.92 -3.08
C ASN A 241 0.62 6.93 -4.60
N TRP A 242 -0.52 7.09 -5.27
CA TRP A 242 -0.61 7.13 -6.72
C TRP A 242 -1.08 8.50 -7.19
N LEU A 243 -0.27 9.15 -8.03
CA LEU A 243 -0.41 10.53 -8.50
C LEU A 243 -0.22 11.62 -7.44
N LYS A 244 0.19 12.80 -7.90
CA LYS A 244 0.47 13.99 -7.07
C LYS A 244 -0.62 14.35 -6.05
N PRO A 245 -1.94 14.32 -6.34
CA PRO A 245 -2.98 14.66 -5.36
C PRO A 245 -3.08 13.68 -4.18
N ALA A 246 -2.60 12.44 -4.35
CA ALA A 246 -2.46 11.46 -3.29
C ALA A 246 -1.12 11.56 -2.55
N GLY A 247 -0.23 12.46 -2.96
CA GLY A 247 1.09 12.67 -2.35
C GLY A 247 2.21 11.85 -2.97
N ALA A 248 2.05 11.34 -4.20
CA ALA A 248 3.14 10.70 -4.92
C ALA A 248 4.19 11.75 -5.35
N SER A 249 5.47 11.44 -5.14
CA SER A 249 6.59 12.24 -5.67
C SER A 249 6.99 11.82 -7.08
N PHE A 250 6.81 10.54 -7.41
CA PHE A 250 7.00 9.98 -8.73
C PHE A 250 5.74 9.22 -9.14
N ASP A 251 5.28 9.42 -10.38
CA ASP A 251 4.19 8.65 -10.98
C ASP A 251 4.69 7.30 -11.52
N HIS A 252 5.65 6.69 -10.80
CA HIS A 252 6.19 5.35 -11.06
C HIS A 252 5.67 4.42 -9.98
N LEU A 253 5.12 3.25 -10.36
CA LEU A 253 4.48 2.34 -9.41
C LEU A 253 5.44 1.90 -8.29
N HIS A 254 5.13 2.30 -7.05
CA HIS A 254 5.84 1.86 -5.87
C HIS A 254 4.96 1.82 -4.61
N LYS A 255 5.27 0.89 -3.71
CA LYS A 255 4.76 0.81 -2.33
C LYS A 255 5.86 1.26 -1.38
N GLN A 256 5.48 1.74 -0.21
CA GLN A 256 6.37 2.11 0.88
C GLN A 256 6.03 1.26 2.10
N LEU A 257 7.06 0.89 2.86
CA LEU A 257 6.95 0.19 4.13
C LEU A 257 7.77 0.94 5.16
N VAL A 258 7.14 1.35 6.27
CA VAL A 258 7.80 2.12 7.32
C VAL A 258 7.64 1.41 8.65
N ALA A 259 8.75 0.96 9.21
CA ALA A 259 8.80 0.49 10.59
C ALA A 259 8.68 1.68 11.56
N ILE A 260 7.78 1.56 12.53
CA ILE A 260 7.53 2.56 13.58
C ILE A 260 7.42 1.86 14.96
N ASP A 261 7.80 2.57 16.02
CA ASP A 261 7.76 2.12 17.41
C ASP A 261 6.44 2.47 18.13
N GLU A 262 5.48 3.02 17.38
CA GLU A 262 4.15 3.36 17.84
C GLU A 262 3.05 2.55 17.15
N ARG A 263 1.92 2.39 17.84
CA ARG A 263 0.67 1.93 17.23
C ARG A 263 -0.02 3.09 16.53
N SER A 264 -0.67 2.83 15.38
CA SER A 264 -1.50 3.81 14.70
C SER A 264 -2.65 4.30 15.59
N VAL A 265 -3.17 5.51 15.33
CA VAL A 265 -4.36 6.05 16.02
C VAL A 265 -5.55 5.09 15.87
N ASN A 266 -5.72 4.53 14.68
CA ASN A 266 -6.70 3.48 14.40
C ASN A 266 -6.57 2.30 15.36
N SER A 267 -5.37 1.78 15.57
CA SER A 267 -5.15 0.66 16.50
C SER A 267 -5.58 1.01 17.94
N ARG A 268 -5.40 2.27 18.38
CA ARG A 268 -5.83 2.72 19.72
C ARG A 268 -7.35 2.72 19.88
N VAL A 269 -8.08 2.93 18.78
CA VAL A 269 -9.56 2.91 18.75
C VAL A 269 -10.11 1.49 18.54
N GLU A 270 -9.49 0.72 17.65
CA GLU A 270 -9.96 -0.61 17.23
C GLU A 270 -9.70 -1.68 18.29
N VAL A 271 -8.55 -1.66 18.97
CA VAL A 271 -8.17 -2.71 19.94
C VAL A 271 -9.16 -2.84 21.11
N PRO A 272 -9.59 -1.76 21.79
CA PRO A 272 -10.60 -1.87 22.84
C PRO A 272 -11.92 -2.44 22.33
N LYS A 273 -12.34 -2.08 21.11
CA LYS A 273 -13.58 -2.56 20.49
C LYS A 273 -13.50 -4.04 20.14
N ALA A 274 -12.41 -4.47 19.53
CA ALA A 274 -12.14 -5.88 19.25
C ALA A 274 -12.03 -6.73 20.52
N ARG A 275 -11.51 -6.15 21.63
CA ARG A 275 -11.49 -6.82 22.94
C ARG A 275 -12.89 -6.97 23.53
N ALA A 276 -13.73 -5.95 23.42
CA ALA A 276 -15.10 -5.97 23.92
C ALA A 276 -16.04 -6.85 23.09
N ASN A 277 -15.79 -6.93 21.78
CA ASN A 277 -16.50 -7.77 20.82
C ASN A 277 -15.48 -8.45 19.88
N PRO A 278 -15.11 -9.73 20.12
CA PRO A 278 -14.16 -10.45 19.27
C PRO A 278 -14.56 -10.55 17.79
N ASN A 279 -15.85 -10.42 17.48
CA ASN A 279 -16.39 -10.48 16.13
C ASN A 279 -16.60 -9.09 15.48
N TYR A 280 -16.08 -8.05 16.12
CA TYR A 280 -16.32 -6.65 15.76
C TYR A 280 -16.08 -6.32 14.27
N PHE A 281 -15.03 -6.87 13.65
CA PHE A 281 -14.70 -6.53 12.26
C PHE A 281 -15.65 -7.16 11.23
N ASN A 282 -16.18 -8.37 11.49
CA ASN A 282 -17.25 -8.94 10.66
C ASN A 282 -18.47 -8.04 10.72
N GLU A 283 -18.93 -7.79 11.95
CA GLU A 283 -20.15 -7.07 12.27
C GLU A 283 -20.16 -5.63 11.73
N ALA A 284 -19.08 -4.89 11.97
CA ALA A 284 -18.99 -3.48 11.62
C ALA A 284 -18.51 -3.22 10.18
N GLY A 285 -17.98 -4.25 9.50
CA GLY A 285 -17.41 -4.15 8.16
C GLY A 285 -18.23 -4.94 7.14
N PRO A 286 -17.78 -6.13 6.70
CA PRO A 286 -18.43 -6.88 5.63
C PRO A 286 -19.89 -7.27 5.89
N ASP A 287 -20.29 -7.62 7.11
CA ASP A 287 -21.67 -8.05 7.39
C ASP A 287 -22.64 -6.86 7.27
N TYR A 288 -22.27 -5.71 7.83
CA TYR A 288 -23.02 -4.47 7.65
C TYR A 288 -23.04 -4.05 6.17
N ALA A 289 -21.90 -4.11 5.48
CA ALA A 289 -21.83 -3.79 4.06
C ALA A 289 -22.75 -4.69 3.23
N ALA A 290 -22.78 -5.99 3.50
CA ALA A 290 -23.67 -6.94 2.86
C ALA A 290 -25.15 -6.59 3.09
N SER A 291 -25.53 -6.25 4.33
CA SER A 291 -26.91 -5.83 4.65
C SER A 291 -27.33 -4.54 3.93
N GLN A 292 -26.37 -3.70 3.53
CA GLN A 292 -26.58 -2.46 2.80
C GLN A 292 -26.40 -2.62 1.28
N ASN A 293 -26.19 -3.84 0.76
CA ASN A 293 -25.86 -4.11 -0.66
C ASN A 293 -24.57 -3.41 -1.15
N LEU A 294 -23.57 -3.27 -0.29
CA LEU A 294 -22.30 -2.60 -0.58
C LEU A 294 -21.15 -3.57 -0.93
N VAL A 295 -21.39 -4.88 -0.95
CA VAL A 295 -20.42 -5.85 -1.46
C VAL A 295 -20.23 -5.65 -2.96
N ILE A 296 -18.97 -5.52 -3.38
CA ILE A 296 -18.56 -5.28 -4.78
C ILE A 296 -18.16 -6.59 -5.43
N ALA A 297 -17.29 -7.35 -4.78
CA ALA A 297 -16.76 -8.61 -5.30
C ALA A 297 -16.26 -9.50 -4.16
N GLU A 298 -16.18 -10.80 -4.40
CA GLU A 298 -15.55 -11.74 -3.48
C GLU A 298 -14.90 -12.90 -4.24
N ASN A 299 -13.96 -13.56 -3.58
CA ASN A 299 -13.47 -14.88 -3.96
C ASN A 299 -13.42 -15.78 -2.72
N ARG A 300 -12.70 -16.90 -2.78
CA ARG A 300 -12.69 -17.88 -1.70
C ARG A 300 -12.11 -17.30 -0.41
N HIS A 301 -11.06 -16.49 -0.52
CA HIS A 301 -10.29 -16.03 0.63
C HIS A 301 -10.32 -14.51 0.87
N ALA A 302 -11.08 -13.73 0.11
CA ALA A 302 -11.21 -12.30 0.31
C ALA A 302 -12.60 -11.74 -0.09
N VAL A 303 -12.94 -10.56 0.43
CA VAL A 303 -14.15 -9.81 0.07
C VAL A 303 -13.81 -8.33 -0.13
N ALA A 304 -14.36 -7.73 -1.18
CA ALA A 304 -14.26 -6.31 -1.49
C ALA A 304 -15.60 -5.60 -1.30
N ILE A 305 -15.59 -4.47 -0.59
CA ILE A 305 -16.79 -3.66 -0.30
C ILE A 305 -16.57 -2.20 -0.67
N ALA A 306 -17.66 -1.49 -0.96
CA ALA A 306 -17.66 -0.04 -0.95
C ALA A 306 -17.69 0.43 0.51
N GLY A 307 -16.57 0.99 0.97
CA GLY A 307 -16.39 1.42 2.34
C GLY A 307 -17.20 2.66 2.68
N PHE A 308 -17.45 2.84 3.97
CA PHE A 308 -18.27 3.93 4.51
C PHE A 308 -17.58 4.66 5.67
N GLY A 309 -17.93 5.94 5.83
CA GLY A 309 -17.36 6.81 6.86
C GLY A 309 -15.89 7.21 6.61
N HIS A 310 -15.33 6.90 5.44
CA HIS A 310 -13.99 7.33 5.09
C HIS A 310 -13.97 8.76 4.58
N ARG A 311 -12.93 9.51 4.97
CA ARG A 311 -12.66 10.88 4.49
C ARG A 311 -12.69 11.03 2.96
N TYR A 312 -12.46 9.95 2.24
CA TYR A 312 -12.51 9.85 0.78
C TYR A 312 -13.36 8.65 0.37
N PRO A 313 -13.97 8.64 -0.83
CA PRO A 313 -14.55 7.42 -1.38
C PRO A 313 -13.51 6.30 -1.35
N THR A 314 -13.85 5.14 -0.79
CA THR A 314 -12.88 4.11 -0.44
C THR A 314 -13.41 2.73 -0.79
N LEU A 315 -12.59 1.95 -1.48
CA LEU A 315 -12.79 0.51 -1.68
C LEU A 315 -12.02 -0.21 -0.59
N GLU A 316 -12.64 -1.20 0.07
CA GLU A 316 -11.98 -1.99 1.10
C GLU A 316 -11.88 -3.43 0.65
N VAL A 317 -10.71 -4.04 0.80
CA VAL A 317 -10.48 -5.48 0.59
C VAL A 317 -10.12 -6.11 1.91
N TRP A 318 -10.85 -7.14 2.31
CA TRP A 318 -10.69 -7.84 3.58
C TRP A 318 -10.29 -9.29 3.34
N SER A 319 -9.27 -9.76 4.06
CA SER A 319 -8.92 -11.18 4.08
C SER A 319 -9.93 -11.99 4.89
N ARG A 320 -10.36 -13.12 4.34
CA ARG A 320 -11.19 -14.13 5.01
C ARG A 320 -10.39 -15.16 5.80
N SER A 321 -9.05 -15.05 5.78
CA SER A 321 -8.18 -16.00 6.48
C SER A 321 -8.39 -16.00 7.99
N ALA A 322 -8.03 -17.11 8.62
CA ALA A 322 -7.80 -17.19 10.05
C ALA A 322 -6.51 -16.45 10.47
N ALA A 323 -5.55 -16.32 9.56
CA ALA A 323 -4.31 -15.59 9.80
C ALA A 323 -4.57 -14.09 9.90
N CYS A 324 -3.99 -13.45 10.92
CA CYS A 324 -4.06 -12.00 11.09
C CYS A 324 -2.91 -11.27 10.38
N GLN A 325 -1.72 -11.90 10.30
CA GLN A 325 -0.58 -11.30 9.64
C GLN A 325 -0.51 -11.69 8.17
N PRO A 326 -0.17 -10.76 7.25
CA PRO A 326 -0.09 -11.06 5.83
C PRO A 326 0.88 -12.21 5.49
N TRP A 327 1.99 -12.36 6.22
CA TRP A 327 2.99 -13.41 5.99
C TRP A 327 2.61 -14.78 6.57
N ASP A 328 1.56 -14.86 7.39
CA ASP A 328 1.02 -16.13 7.91
C ASP A 328 -0.08 -16.70 6.99
N HIS A 329 -0.47 -15.96 5.95
CA HIS A 329 -1.44 -16.44 4.95
C HIS A 329 -0.79 -17.52 4.05
N SER A 330 -1.58 -18.51 3.65
CA SER A 330 -1.18 -19.48 2.63
C SER A 330 -1.02 -18.82 1.26
N PRO A 331 -0.27 -19.43 0.31
CA PRO A 331 -0.12 -18.89 -1.04
C PRO A 331 -1.45 -18.61 -1.76
N SER A 332 -2.46 -19.46 -1.58
CA SER A 332 -3.79 -19.25 -2.18
C SER A 332 -4.55 -18.10 -1.54
N GLU A 333 -4.42 -17.90 -0.23
CA GLU A 333 -5.04 -16.76 0.45
C GLU A 333 -4.39 -15.43 0.04
N ILE A 334 -3.06 -15.40 -0.09
CA ILE A 334 -2.33 -14.23 -0.61
C ILE A 334 -2.76 -13.94 -2.05
N ARG A 335 -2.90 -14.98 -2.89
CA ARG A 335 -3.35 -14.84 -4.28
C ARG A 335 -4.73 -14.20 -4.36
N ASP A 336 -5.68 -14.71 -3.59
CA ASP A 336 -7.05 -14.22 -3.60
C ASP A 336 -7.17 -12.78 -3.08
N VAL A 337 -6.41 -12.40 -2.05
CA VAL A 337 -6.35 -10.98 -1.61
C VAL A 337 -5.75 -10.11 -2.71
N SER A 338 -4.65 -10.55 -3.32
CA SER A 338 -4.01 -9.86 -4.45
C SER A 338 -4.97 -9.66 -5.62
N ASP A 339 -5.73 -10.69 -6.01
CA ASP A 339 -6.65 -10.65 -7.14
C ASP A 339 -7.76 -9.61 -6.93
N LEU A 340 -8.28 -9.46 -5.70
CA LEU A 340 -9.27 -8.40 -5.41
C LEU A 340 -8.64 -7.01 -5.35
N VAL A 341 -7.44 -6.85 -4.77
CA VAL A 341 -6.75 -5.54 -4.76
C VAL A 341 -6.43 -5.09 -6.19
N HIS A 342 -5.95 -6.01 -7.04
CA HIS A 342 -5.75 -5.79 -8.46
C HIS A 342 -7.04 -5.34 -9.14
N ALA A 343 -8.13 -6.10 -8.96
CA ALA A 343 -9.42 -5.79 -9.57
C ALA A 343 -9.94 -4.41 -9.16
N MET A 344 -9.81 -4.03 -7.88
CA MET A 344 -10.23 -2.70 -7.40
C MET A 344 -9.40 -1.58 -8.03
N HIS A 345 -8.08 -1.75 -8.17
CA HIS A 345 -7.24 -0.77 -8.87
C HIS A 345 -7.51 -0.73 -10.37
N ALA A 346 -7.74 -1.87 -11.01
CA ALA A 346 -8.05 -1.95 -12.44
C ALA A 346 -9.39 -1.24 -12.76
N ALA A 347 -10.41 -1.43 -11.92
CA ALA A 347 -11.68 -0.74 -12.04
C ALA A 347 -11.62 0.75 -11.68
N THR A 348 -10.71 1.13 -10.78
CA THR A 348 -10.41 2.54 -10.46
C THR A 348 -9.73 3.25 -11.63
N GLY A 349 -8.84 2.56 -12.35
CA GLY A 349 -8.09 3.12 -13.47
C GLY A 349 -6.86 3.94 -13.05
N THR A 350 -6.01 4.27 -14.02
CA THR A 350 -4.72 4.95 -13.81
C THR A 350 -4.86 6.45 -13.51
N HIS A 351 -5.99 7.06 -13.85
CA HIS A 351 -6.17 8.51 -13.78
C HIS A 351 -6.84 9.00 -12.49
N ILE A 352 -7.29 8.10 -11.63
CA ILE A 352 -7.81 8.45 -10.31
C ILE A 352 -6.64 8.40 -9.32
N PRO A 353 -6.29 9.52 -8.66
CA PRO A 353 -5.28 9.51 -7.60
C PRO A 353 -5.74 8.64 -6.44
N THR A 354 -4.88 7.75 -5.93
CA THR A 354 -5.26 6.84 -4.82
C THR A 354 -4.22 6.75 -3.72
N ASN A 355 -4.68 6.61 -2.49
CA ASN A 355 -3.88 6.04 -1.40
C ASN A 355 -4.32 4.58 -1.19
N GLU A 356 -3.39 3.64 -1.26
CA GLU A 356 -3.58 2.27 -0.78
C GLU A 356 -2.95 2.14 0.60
N GLU A 357 -3.67 1.62 1.60
CA GLU A 357 -3.20 1.55 2.98
C GLU A 357 -3.54 0.19 3.58
N TRP A 358 -2.53 -0.51 4.11
CA TRP A 358 -2.74 -1.82 4.74
C TRP A 358 -2.91 -1.69 6.25
N TYR A 359 -3.80 -2.50 6.78
CA TYR A 359 -4.05 -2.65 8.20
C TYR A 359 -3.97 -4.13 8.55
N SER A 360 -3.06 -4.48 9.45
CA SER A 360 -2.98 -5.80 10.07
C SER A 360 -2.78 -5.64 11.58
N ARG A 361 -2.79 -6.75 12.31
CA ARG A 361 -2.59 -6.75 13.76
C ARG A 361 -1.18 -6.19 14.11
N PRO A 362 -1.05 -5.14 14.94
CA PRO A 362 0.25 -4.74 15.49
C PRO A 362 0.90 -5.88 16.28
N MET A 363 2.23 -5.96 16.29
CA MET A 363 2.93 -7.13 16.85
C MET A 363 2.75 -7.28 18.37
N ASP A 364 2.50 -6.18 19.07
CA ASP A 364 2.34 -6.12 20.52
C ASP A 364 0.86 -6.19 20.98
N VAL A 365 -0.04 -6.62 20.09
CA VAL A 365 -1.48 -6.74 20.34
C VAL A 365 -1.90 -8.21 20.42
N ASP A 366 -2.63 -8.56 21.48
CA ASP A 366 -3.14 -9.90 21.80
C ASP A 366 -4.47 -10.23 21.10
N VAL A 367 -5.28 -9.23 20.77
CA VAL A 367 -6.57 -9.45 20.10
C VAL A 367 -6.40 -9.70 18.59
N PRO A 368 -7.10 -10.69 18.01
CA PRO A 368 -7.13 -10.90 16.57
C PRO A 368 -7.68 -9.68 15.81
N ILE A 369 -6.98 -9.28 14.75
CA ILE A 369 -7.39 -8.20 13.84
C ILE A 369 -7.14 -8.70 12.42
N PRO A 370 -8.16 -8.77 11.55
CA PRO A 370 -8.00 -9.29 10.19
C PRO A 370 -7.16 -8.33 9.35
N TRP A 371 -6.41 -8.88 8.41
CA TRP A 371 -5.73 -8.08 7.39
C TRP A 371 -6.76 -7.46 6.44
N ARG A 372 -6.67 -6.15 6.23
CA ARG A 372 -7.47 -5.41 5.26
C ARG A 372 -6.64 -4.34 4.55
N ILE A 373 -7.08 -3.97 3.36
CA ILE A 373 -6.45 -2.97 2.50
C ILE A 373 -7.51 -1.96 2.08
N LEU A 374 -7.23 -0.68 2.27
CA LEU A 374 -8.10 0.41 1.86
C LEU A 374 -7.52 1.11 0.63
N ILE A 375 -8.31 1.28 -0.42
CA ILE A 375 -7.97 2.05 -1.63
C ILE A 375 -8.84 3.31 -1.65
N LYS A 376 -8.26 4.44 -1.28
CA LYS A 376 -8.94 5.73 -1.09
C LYS A 376 -8.77 6.61 -2.31
N TRP A 377 -9.86 7.04 -2.94
CA TRP A 377 -9.85 7.92 -4.11
C TRP A 377 -9.66 9.39 -3.70
N ARG A 378 -8.50 9.95 -4.02
CA ARG A 378 -8.08 11.31 -3.63
C ARG A 378 -8.60 12.36 -4.62
N THR A 379 -9.92 12.40 -4.74
CA THR A 379 -10.66 13.23 -5.72
C THR A 379 -11.12 14.58 -5.17
N SER A 380 -10.86 14.87 -3.89
CA SER A 380 -11.17 16.16 -3.27
C SER A 380 -10.00 16.72 -2.45
N THR A 381 -9.87 18.05 -2.48
CA THR A 381 -9.01 18.82 -1.57
C THR A 381 -9.82 19.21 -0.34
N LEU A 382 -9.26 19.02 0.86
CA LEU A 382 -9.92 19.51 2.09
C LEU A 382 -9.93 21.04 2.10
N ALA A 383 -11.03 21.62 2.56
CA ALA A 383 -11.16 23.04 2.77
C ALA A 383 -11.33 23.36 4.28
N GLY A 384 -11.61 24.63 4.58
CA GLY A 384 -11.71 25.11 5.96
C GLY A 384 -12.81 24.45 6.79
N PHE A 385 -13.90 23.98 6.15
CA PHE A 385 -14.99 23.29 6.84
C PHE A 385 -14.49 22.00 7.50
N GLU A 386 -13.90 21.09 6.71
CA GLU A 386 -13.40 19.81 7.20
C GLU A 386 -12.25 20.00 8.20
N GLY A 387 -11.43 21.05 8.00
CA GLY A 387 -10.34 21.41 8.90
C GLY A 387 -10.81 21.75 10.32
N GLY A 388 -11.89 22.55 10.43
CA GLY A 388 -12.44 23.05 11.69
C GLY A 388 -13.41 22.11 12.39
N THR A 389 -14.25 21.39 11.65
CA THR A 389 -15.29 20.52 12.24
C THR A 389 -14.86 19.08 12.41
N LYS A 390 -13.87 18.62 11.62
CA LYS A 390 -13.53 17.19 11.45
C LYS A 390 -14.66 16.34 10.87
N ILE A 391 -15.70 16.98 10.34
CA ILE A 391 -16.72 16.35 9.49
C ILE A 391 -16.26 16.50 8.05
N TYR A 392 -16.10 15.39 7.37
CA TYR A 392 -15.65 15.38 5.97
C TYR A 392 -16.83 15.41 5.00
N VAL A 393 -16.62 15.94 3.80
CA VAL A 393 -17.66 15.97 2.76
C VAL A 393 -17.19 15.20 1.53
N ASN A 394 -17.94 14.15 1.18
CA ASN A 394 -17.70 13.37 -0.03
C ASN A 394 -18.75 13.68 -1.10
N THR A 395 -18.33 13.67 -2.35
CA THR A 395 -19.21 13.83 -3.52
C THR A 395 -19.81 12.50 -4.00
N ILE A 396 -19.27 11.38 -3.53
CA ILE A 396 -19.68 10.02 -3.87
C ILE A 396 -20.00 9.29 -2.56
N ASP A 397 -21.24 8.84 -2.41
CA ASP A 397 -21.64 7.93 -1.34
C ASP A 397 -21.24 6.47 -1.66
N PRO A 398 -21.26 5.56 -0.67
CA PRO A 398 -20.83 4.17 -0.88
C PRO A 398 -21.60 3.43 -1.98
N TRP A 399 -22.91 3.67 -2.15
CA TRP A 399 -23.70 3.03 -3.20
C TRP A 399 -23.28 3.55 -4.57
N SER A 400 -23.17 4.87 -4.72
CA SER A 400 -22.68 5.48 -5.96
C SER A 400 -21.25 5.02 -6.31
N LEU A 401 -20.39 4.77 -5.32
CA LEU A 401 -19.04 4.21 -5.56
C LEU A 401 -19.13 2.78 -6.09
N ARG A 402 -19.93 1.92 -5.44
CA ARG A 402 -20.17 0.55 -5.89
C ARG A 402 -20.71 0.53 -7.33
N ASP A 403 -21.70 1.36 -7.62
CA ASP A 403 -22.38 1.39 -8.92
C ASP A 403 -21.48 1.95 -10.04
N ARG A 404 -20.37 2.62 -9.70
CA ARG A 404 -19.30 2.97 -10.64
C ARG A 404 -18.33 1.81 -10.88
N VAL A 405 -17.96 1.09 -9.82
CA VAL A 405 -16.92 0.04 -9.88
C VAL A 405 -17.44 -1.26 -10.47
N VAL A 406 -18.65 -1.69 -10.10
CA VAL A 406 -19.22 -2.97 -10.54
C VAL A 406 -19.31 -3.11 -12.06
N PRO A 407 -19.86 -2.14 -12.83
CA PRO A 407 -19.90 -2.24 -14.28
C PRO A 407 -18.50 -2.38 -14.90
N ARG A 408 -17.53 -1.61 -14.38
CA ARG A 408 -16.15 -1.67 -14.88
C ARG A 408 -15.49 -3.02 -14.62
N LEU A 409 -15.77 -3.66 -13.48
CA LEU A 409 -15.29 -5.02 -13.20
C LEU A 409 -15.87 -6.04 -14.17
N LEU A 410 -17.15 -5.93 -14.53
CA LEU A 410 -17.79 -6.84 -15.49
C LEU A 410 -17.16 -6.71 -16.89
N GLU A 411 -16.87 -5.48 -17.33
CA GLU A 411 -16.15 -5.21 -18.57
C GLU A 411 -14.74 -5.81 -18.55
N LEU A 412 -13.97 -5.53 -17.50
CA LEU A 412 -12.61 -6.05 -17.35
C LEU A 412 -12.56 -7.58 -17.30
N ARG A 413 -13.57 -8.22 -16.70
CA ARG A 413 -13.72 -9.68 -16.72
C ARG A 413 -13.97 -10.19 -18.14
N ALA A 414 -14.85 -9.55 -18.90
CA ALA A 414 -15.11 -9.92 -20.29
C ALA A 414 -13.88 -9.71 -21.20
N GLU A 415 -13.03 -8.73 -20.88
CA GLU A 415 -11.74 -8.48 -21.52
C GLU A 415 -10.64 -9.48 -21.09
N GLY A 416 -10.91 -10.39 -20.14
CA GLY A 416 -9.93 -11.35 -19.62
C GLY A 416 -8.83 -10.72 -18.75
N LYS A 417 -9.05 -9.51 -18.23
CA LYS A 417 -8.07 -8.76 -17.43
C LYS A 417 -8.12 -9.08 -15.94
N LEU A 418 -9.18 -9.71 -15.46
CA LEU A 418 -9.35 -10.09 -14.06
C LEU A 418 -9.07 -11.58 -13.84
N ALA A 419 -8.73 -11.95 -12.62
CA ALA A 419 -8.67 -13.36 -12.23
C ALA A 419 -10.05 -14.03 -12.34
N SER A 420 -10.07 -15.29 -12.80
CA SER A 420 -11.32 -16.00 -13.14
C SER A 420 -12.19 -16.38 -11.93
N GLY A 421 -11.63 -16.38 -10.71
CA GLY A 421 -12.31 -16.79 -9.48
C GLY A 421 -13.09 -15.68 -8.76
N ILE A 422 -13.25 -14.51 -9.38
CA ILE A 422 -13.90 -13.35 -8.76
C ILE A 422 -15.40 -13.36 -9.09
N ASN A 423 -16.22 -13.52 -8.04
CA ASN A 423 -17.65 -13.27 -8.09
C ASN A 423 -17.89 -11.77 -7.95
N ILE A 424 -18.73 -11.19 -8.79
CA ILE A 424 -19.01 -9.74 -8.83
C ILE A 424 -20.47 -9.48 -8.48
N ALA A 425 -20.70 -8.50 -7.59
CA ALA A 425 -22.00 -7.99 -7.19
C ALA A 425 -22.98 -9.10 -6.79
N THR A 426 -24.03 -9.34 -7.57
CA THR A 426 -25.09 -10.33 -7.27
C THR A 426 -24.61 -11.78 -7.29
N GLU A 427 -23.41 -12.04 -7.81
CA GLU A 427 -22.76 -13.36 -7.76
C GLU A 427 -22.13 -13.63 -6.37
N CYS A 428 -21.95 -12.59 -5.55
CA CYS A 428 -21.36 -12.73 -4.22
C CYS A 428 -22.33 -13.44 -3.27
N SER A 429 -21.81 -14.37 -2.48
CA SER A 429 -22.60 -15.11 -1.50
C SER A 429 -23.00 -14.29 -0.29
N CYS A 430 -22.28 -13.18 0.01
CA CYS A 430 -22.57 -12.29 1.13
C CYS A 430 -22.72 -13.01 2.47
N ARG A 431 -21.92 -14.08 2.69
CA ARG A 431 -21.98 -14.87 3.91
C ARG A 431 -21.65 -14.01 5.12
N VAL A 432 -22.56 -14.02 6.10
CA VAL A 432 -22.32 -13.46 7.44
C VAL A 432 -21.13 -14.15 8.08
N ASN A 433 -20.32 -13.39 8.83
CA ASN A 433 -19.11 -13.89 9.48
C ASN A 433 -18.08 -14.47 8.50
N SER A 434 -17.92 -13.84 7.32
CA SER A 434 -17.00 -14.34 6.30
C SER A 434 -15.51 -14.21 6.68
N LEU A 435 -15.15 -13.34 7.63
CA LEU A 435 -13.78 -13.16 8.12
C LEU A 435 -13.48 -14.15 9.27
N ARG A 436 -12.54 -15.09 9.06
CA ARG A 436 -12.25 -16.20 9.99
C ARG A 436 -11.18 -15.89 11.06
N TYR A 437 -10.75 -14.64 11.15
CA TYR A 437 -9.72 -14.18 12.09
C TYR A 437 -10.11 -14.43 13.57
N ASN A 438 -11.41 -14.49 13.87
CA ASN A 438 -11.92 -14.83 15.20
C ASN A 438 -11.82 -16.35 15.41
N PRO A 439 -11.04 -16.84 16.41
CA PRO A 439 -10.87 -18.27 16.66
C PRO A 439 -12.16 -19.03 16.93
N ASN A 440 -13.22 -18.35 17.38
CA ASN A 440 -14.53 -18.97 17.63
C ASN A 440 -15.35 -19.22 16.34
N LEU A 441 -14.86 -18.77 15.18
CA LEU A 441 -15.50 -18.95 13.87
C LEU A 441 -14.79 -19.99 12.99
N GLN A 442 -13.76 -20.67 13.51
CA GLN A 442 -12.92 -21.60 12.76
C GLN A 442 -13.50 -23.01 12.67
#